data_AF-K6X459-F1
#
_entry.id   AF-K6X459-F1
#
_cell.length_a   1.000
_cell.length_b   1.000
_cell.length_c   1.000
_cell.angle_alpha   90.00
_cell.angle_beta   90.00
_cell.angle_gamma   90.00
#
_symmetry.space_group_name_H-M   'P 1'
#
loop_
_entity.id
_entity.type
_entity.pdbx_description
1 polymer ?
#
loop_
_entity_poly.entity_id
_entity_poly.type
_entity_poly.pdbx_seq_one_letter_code
_entity_poly.pdbx_strand_id
1 'polypeptide(L)'
;MPGGTSDTVESAKCTAHRETWEETGFNVEVGQWLGTNQNGMRFYECKLAGNFSADMTEFPVPDWAQVEVSTIQLVDPFATEANQWRFPQQMTAIREMFNRVADSAYEETPKQDN
;
A
#
# COMPACT_ATOMS: atom_id res chain seq x y z
N MET A 1 -3.92 -5.85 -0.39
CA MET A 1 -3.62 -4.43 -0.12
C MET A 1 -4.54 -4.01 0.99
N PRO A 2 -4.02 -3.47 2.11
CA PRO A 2 -4.85 -2.99 3.19
C PRO A 2 -5.77 -1.87 2.75
N GLY A 3 -6.98 -1.84 3.29
CA GLY A 3 -7.92 -0.76 3.02
C GLY A 3 -9.37 -1.10 3.34
N GLY A 4 -10.09 -0.09 3.81
CA GLY A 4 -11.49 -0.20 4.19
C GLY A 4 -12.23 1.12 4.03
N THR A 5 -13.37 1.21 4.70
CA THR A 5 -14.24 2.38 4.60
C THR A 5 -13.78 3.45 5.58
N SER A 6 -13.77 4.71 5.13
CA SER A 6 -13.50 5.82 6.03
C SER A 6 -14.61 6.00 7.06
N ASP A 7 -14.23 6.24 8.31
CA ASP A 7 -15.15 6.77 9.30
C ASP A 7 -15.52 8.24 9.01
N THR A 8 -16.67 8.69 9.51
CA THR A 8 -17.25 10.01 9.18
C THR A 8 -16.42 11.21 9.63
N VAL A 9 -15.40 10.99 10.46
CA VAL A 9 -14.57 12.03 11.07
C VAL A 9 -13.09 11.95 10.69
N GLU A 10 -12.67 10.95 9.92
CA GLU A 10 -11.26 10.76 9.53
C GLU A 10 -11.00 11.13 8.07
N SER A 11 -9.79 11.62 7.78
CA SER A 11 -9.37 11.86 6.39
C SER A 11 -9.07 10.53 5.70
N ALA A 12 -9.19 10.47 4.37
CA ALA A 12 -8.83 9.27 3.60
C ALA A 12 -7.37 8.82 3.81
N LYS A 13 -6.45 9.73 4.13
CA LYS A 13 -5.08 9.37 4.52
C LYS A 13 -5.02 8.69 5.88
N CYS A 14 -5.80 9.18 6.84
CA CYS A 14 -5.91 8.57 8.17
C CYS A 14 -6.53 7.16 8.07
N THR A 15 -7.56 6.99 7.24
CA THR A 15 -8.11 5.67 6.91
C THR A 15 -7.04 4.74 6.36
N ALA A 16 -6.27 5.18 5.36
CA ALA A 16 -5.20 4.36 4.78
C ALA A 16 -4.16 3.92 5.82
N HIS A 17 -3.79 4.80 6.75
CA HIS A 17 -2.90 4.46 7.86
C HIS A 17 -3.53 3.44 8.82
N ARG A 18 -4.75 3.71 9.30
CA ARG A 18 -5.48 2.87 10.26
C ARG A 18 -5.68 1.45 9.72
N GLU A 19 -6.19 1.33 8.49
CA GLU A 19 -6.45 0.04 7.85
C GLU A 19 -5.15 -0.75 7.65
N THR A 20 -4.05 -0.07 7.29
CA THR A 20 -2.73 -0.72 7.23
C THR A 20 -2.33 -1.28 8.59
N TRP A 21 -2.49 -0.51 9.67
CA TRP A 21 -2.19 -0.98 11.02
C TRP A 21 -3.09 -2.13 11.47
N GLU A 22 -4.40 -2.02 11.23
CA GLU A 22 -5.39 -3.03 11.66
C GLU A 22 -5.16 -4.37 10.96
N GLU A 23 -4.89 -4.36 9.65
CA GLU A 23 -4.70 -5.58 8.86
C GLU A 23 -3.29 -6.19 8.96
N THR A 24 -2.26 -5.37 9.21
CA THR A 24 -0.86 -5.84 9.11
C THR A 24 -0.01 -5.60 10.34
N GLY A 25 -0.41 -4.69 11.23
CA GLY A 25 0.42 -4.20 12.33
C GLY A 25 1.57 -3.31 11.87
N PHE A 26 1.62 -2.90 10.59
CA PHE A 26 2.64 -1.99 10.10
C PHE A 26 2.30 -0.55 10.38
N ASN A 27 3.23 0.14 11.01
CA ASN A 27 3.20 1.59 11.12
C ASN A 27 3.76 2.20 9.82
N VAL A 28 2.97 3.02 9.14
CA VAL A 28 3.33 3.60 7.84
C VAL A 28 3.17 5.11 7.82
N GLU A 29 4.05 5.80 7.11
CA GLU A 29 3.85 7.19 6.73
C GLU A 29 3.05 7.25 5.42
N VAL A 30 1.88 7.89 5.44
CA VAL A 30 1.02 8.01 4.26
C VAL A 30 1.43 9.21 3.42
N GLY A 31 1.96 8.94 2.24
CA GLY A 31 2.46 9.90 1.27
C GLY A 31 1.38 10.46 0.36
N GLN A 32 1.71 10.54 -0.93
CA GLN A 32 0.86 11.18 -1.94
C GLN A 32 -0.36 10.34 -2.31
N TRP A 33 -1.37 11.00 -2.88
CA TRP A 33 -2.51 10.35 -3.51
C TRP A 33 -2.11 9.88 -4.91
N LEU A 34 -2.32 8.60 -5.21
CA LEU A 34 -1.92 7.98 -6.48
C LEU A 34 -3.05 7.90 -7.49
N GLY A 35 -4.30 7.80 -7.01
CA GLY A 35 -5.47 7.68 -7.87
C GLY A 35 -6.72 7.22 -7.14
N THR A 36 -7.82 7.18 -7.87
CA THR A 36 -9.11 6.67 -7.40
C THR A 36 -9.65 5.68 -8.42
N ASN A 37 -10.07 4.50 -7.99
CA ASN A 37 -10.67 3.53 -8.91
C ASN A 37 -12.15 3.85 -9.21
N GLN A 38 -12.76 3.06 -10.08
CA GLN A 38 -14.16 3.22 -10.50
C GLN A 38 -15.18 3.10 -9.36
N ASN A 39 -14.80 2.44 -8.25
CA ASN A 39 -15.66 2.25 -7.07
C ASN A 39 -15.47 3.39 -6.04
N GLY A 40 -14.68 4.41 -6.35
CA GLY A 40 -14.41 5.53 -5.43
C GLY A 40 -13.33 5.24 -4.38
N MET A 41 -12.67 4.08 -4.43
CA MET A 41 -11.56 3.76 -3.52
C MET A 41 -10.34 4.60 -3.90
N ARG A 42 -9.80 5.34 -2.93
CA ARG A 42 -8.61 6.17 -3.08
C ARG A 42 -7.36 5.38 -2.68
N PHE A 43 -6.30 5.51 -3.47
CA PHE A 43 -5.03 4.85 -3.24
C PHE A 43 -3.98 5.88 -2.87
N TYR A 44 -3.14 5.53 -1.90
CA TYR A 44 -2.06 6.36 -1.40
C TYR A 44 -0.76 5.57 -1.37
N GLU A 45 0.34 6.27 -1.55
CA GLU A 45 1.66 5.76 -1.21
C GLU A 45 1.78 5.61 0.31
N CYS A 46 2.33 4.49 0.78
CA CYS A 46 2.62 4.26 2.20
C CYS A 46 4.07 3.82 2.35
N LYS A 47 4.87 4.56 3.13
CA LYS A 47 6.26 4.22 3.45
C LYS A 47 6.29 3.50 4.79
N LEU A 48 6.82 2.29 4.82
CA LEU A 48 7.04 1.53 6.07
C LEU A 48 7.97 2.32 6.99
N ALA A 49 7.53 2.57 8.22
CA ALA A 49 8.36 3.18 9.24
C ALA A 49 9.09 2.07 10.04
N GLY A 50 10.41 2.17 10.17
CA GLY A 50 11.24 1.27 10.99
C GLY A 50 12.14 0.31 10.21
N ASN A 51 12.75 -0.65 10.91
CA ASN A 51 13.74 -1.60 10.38
C ASN A 51 13.08 -2.81 9.68
N PHE A 52 12.17 -2.57 8.74
CA PHE A 52 11.71 -3.62 7.83
C PHE A 52 12.71 -3.71 6.68
N SER A 53 13.32 -4.88 6.52
CA SER A 53 14.31 -5.12 5.48
C SER A 53 13.69 -5.94 4.34
N ALA A 54 14.13 -5.68 3.11
CA ALA A 54 13.58 -6.34 1.92
C ALA A 54 13.82 -7.87 1.87
N ASP A 55 14.68 -8.38 2.75
CA ASP A 55 14.94 -9.80 2.96
C ASP A 55 13.98 -10.46 3.98
N MET A 56 13.07 -9.70 4.60
CA MET A 56 11.97 -10.28 5.38
C MET A 56 11.02 -11.02 4.43
N THR A 57 11.02 -12.34 4.52
CA THR A 57 10.17 -13.23 3.72
C THR A 57 8.90 -13.67 4.45
N GLU A 58 8.84 -13.49 5.77
CA GLU A 58 7.70 -13.86 6.60
C GLU A 58 7.25 -12.69 7.47
N PHE A 59 5.95 -12.42 7.43
CA PHE A 59 5.30 -11.40 8.25
C PHE A 59 4.21 -12.08 9.07
N PRO A 60 4.36 -12.15 10.41
CA PRO A 60 3.35 -12.76 11.26
C PRO A 60 2.07 -11.92 11.17
N VAL A 61 0.92 -12.59 11.06
CA VAL A 61 -0.38 -11.93 11.16
C VAL A 61 -0.67 -11.69 12.64
N PRO A 62 -0.83 -10.42 13.08
CA PRO A 62 -1.18 -10.14 14.46
C PRO A 62 -2.49 -10.80 14.87
N ASP A 63 -2.63 -11.21 16.14
CA ASP A 63 -3.81 -11.95 16.62
C ASP A 63 -5.13 -11.21 16.36
N TRP A 64 -5.14 -9.88 16.44
CA TRP A 64 -6.34 -9.08 16.15
C TRP A 64 -6.71 -9.03 14.66
N ALA A 65 -5.73 -9.19 13.77
CA ALA A 65 -5.92 -9.08 12.32
C ALA A 65 -6.43 -10.40 11.69
N GLN A 66 -6.33 -11.52 12.40
CA GLN A 66 -6.68 -12.86 11.89
C GLN A 66 -8.16 -13.02 11.52
N VAL A 67 -9.02 -12.09 11.93
CA VAL A 67 -10.44 -12.05 11.53
C VAL A 67 -10.58 -11.74 10.04
N GLU A 68 -9.71 -10.93 9.47
CA GLU A 68 -9.81 -10.42 8.09
C GLU A 68 -8.62 -10.83 7.21
N VAL A 69 -7.48 -11.16 7.82
CA VAL A 69 -6.20 -11.43 7.15
C VAL A 69 -5.70 -12.83 7.48
N SER A 70 -5.44 -13.64 6.45
CA SER A 70 -4.85 -14.97 6.61
C SER A 70 -3.33 -14.97 6.44
N THR A 71 -2.78 -14.04 5.67
CA THR A 71 -1.34 -13.99 5.32
C THR A 71 -0.96 -12.56 4.92
N ILE A 72 0.23 -12.14 5.31
CA ILE A 72 0.85 -10.88 4.89
C ILE A 72 2.08 -11.19 4.05
N GLN A 73 2.21 -10.54 2.89
CA GLN A 73 3.32 -10.71 1.97
C GLN A 73 3.69 -9.38 1.32
N LEU A 74 4.99 -9.16 1.11
CA LEU A 74 5.46 -8.16 0.17
C LEU A 74 5.54 -8.83 -1.21
N VAL A 75 4.87 -8.25 -2.20
CA VAL A 75 4.80 -8.78 -3.56
C VAL A 75 5.28 -7.73 -4.55
N ASP A 76 6.04 -8.17 -5.56
CA ASP A 76 6.26 -7.33 -6.74
C ASP A 76 4.95 -7.30 -7.55
N PRO A 77 4.30 -6.13 -7.71
CA PRO A 77 3.06 -6.04 -8.46
C PRO A 77 3.20 -6.46 -9.93
N PHE A 78 4.40 -6.46 -10.51
CA PHE A 78 4.67 -6.92 -11.87
C PHE A 78 4.92 -8.42 -11.99
N ALA A 79 5.24 -9.10 -10.88
CA ALA A 79 5.44 -10.55 -10.84
C ALA A 79 4.14 -11.35 -10.56
N THR A 80 3.03 -10.68 -10.27
CA THR A 80 1.74 -11.32 -10.01
C THR A 80 0.86 -11.45 -11.25
N GLU A 81 -0.01 -12.45 -11.26
CA GLU A 81 -1.07 -12.65 -12.26
C GLU A 81 -2.42 -12.11 -11.76
N ALA A 82 -3.31 -11.76 -12.68
CA ALA A 82 -4.60 -11.13 -12.35
C ALA A 82 -5.47 -11.98 -11.40
N ASN A 83 -5.42 -13.31 -11.52
CA ASN A 83 -6.17 -14.26 -10.67
C ASN A 83 -5.63 -14.33 -9.22
N GLN A 84 -4.45 -13.77 -8.93
CA GLN A 84 -3.90 -13.69 -7.58
C GLN A 84 -4.41 -12.46 -6.82
N TRP A 85 -5.10 -11.55 -7.50
CA TRP A 85 -5.71 -10.37 -6.88
C TRP A 85 -7.18 -10.63 -6.54
N ARG A 86 -7.63 -10.15 -5.38
CA ARG A 86 -9.06 -10.17 -5.00
C ARG A 86 -9.95 -9.49 -6.05
N PHE A 87 -9.43 -8.43 -6.68
CA PHE A 87 -10.08 -7.68 -7.75
C PHE A 87 -9.17 -7.66 -8.99
N PRO A 88 -9.20 -8.71 -9.84
CA PRO A 88 -8.30 -8.86 -10.99
C PRO A 88 -8.25 -7.63 -11.91
N GLN A 89 -9.39 -6.99 -12.12
CA GLN A 89 -9.55 -5.80 -12.96
C GLN A 89 -8.81 -4.56 -12.45
N GLN A 90 -8.40 -4.53 -11.17
CA GLN A 90 -7.67 -3.41 -10.57
C GLN A 90 -6.16 -3.51 -10.80
N MET A 91 -5.63 -4.68 -11.19
CA MET A 91 -4.20 -4.94 -11.29
C MET A 91 -3.46 -3.92 -12.17
N THR A 92 -4.00 -3.59 -13.35
CA THR A 92 -3.39 -2.61 -14.27
C THR A 92 -3.29 -1.23 -13.63
N ALA A 93 -4.37 -0.74 -13.02
CA ALA A 93 -4.38 0.56 -12.35
C ALA A 93 -3.40 0.59 -11.17
N ILE A 94 -3.29 -0.51 -10.41
CA ILE A 94 -2.34 -0.62 -9.29
C ILE A 94 -0.90 -0.54 -9.79
N ARG A 95 -0.56 -1.21 -10.90
CA ARG A 95 0.78 -1.13 -11.52
C ARG A 95 1.11 0.28 -12.02
N GLU A 96 0.14 0.94 -12.65
CA GLU A 96 0.30 2.34 -13.07
C GLU A 96 0.54 3.27 -11.87
N MET A 97 -0.20 3.09 -10.78
CA MET A 97 0.00 3.84 -9.54
C MET A 97 1.35 3.55 -8.89
N PHE A 98 1.80 2.30 -8.92
CA PHE A 98 3.11 1.91 -8.38
C PHE A 98 4.25 2.60 -9.12
N ASN A 99 4.19 2.71 -10.45
CA ASN A 99 5.21 3.43 -11.23
C ASN A 99 5.29 4.92 -10.86
N ARG A 100 4.17 5.57 -10.50
CA ARG A 100 4.17 6.99 -10.09
C ARG A 100 4.93 7.23 -8.78
N VAL A 101 4.91 6.24 -7.87
CA VAL A 101 5.71 6.30 -6.64
C VAL A 101 7.20 6.31 -6.98
N ALA A 102 7.63 5.41 -7.88
CA ALA A 102 9.01 5.33 -8.33
C ALA A 102 9.46 6.63 -9.01
N ASP A 103 8.65 7.19 -9.92
CA ASP A 103 8.95 8.46 -10.59
C ASP A 103 9.11 9.61 -9.59
N SER A 104 8.24 9.68 -8.57
CA SER A 104 8.31 10.71 -7.53
C SER A 104 9.58 10.63 -6.69
N ALA A 105 10.09 9.41 -6.43
CA ALA A 105 11.35 9.22 -5.71
C ALA A 105 12.58 9.68 -6.51
N TYR A 106 12.51 9.63 -7.85
CA TYR A 106 13.56 10.18 -8.73
C TYR A 106 13.53 11.71 -8.84
N GLU A 107 12.38 12.35 -8.62
CA GLU A 107 12.28 13.81 -8.65
C GLU A 107 12.73 14.48 -7.33
N GLU A 108 12.67 13.76 -6.20
CA GLU A 108 13.14 14.25 -4.89
C GLU A 108 14.66 14.14 -4.68
N THR A 109 15.39 13.44 -5.55
CA THR A 109 16.86 13.41 -5.48
C THR A 109 17.44 14.70 -6.07
N PRO A 110 18.31 15.45 -5.36
CA PRO A 110 18.91 16.66 -5.91
C PRO A 110 19.66 16.29 -7.19
N LYS A 111 19.29 16.92 -8.30
CA LYS A 111 20.11 16.90 -9.51
C LYS A 111 21.47 17.45 -9.10
N GLN A 112 22.47 16.58 -9.12
CA GLN A 112 23.84 16.96 -8.86
C GLN A 112 24.30 17.73 -10.10
N ASP A 113 24.22 19.05 -10.03
CA ASP A 113 24.67 19.96 -11.08
C ASP A 113 26.19 19.72 -11.29
N ASN A 114 26.56 19.28 -12.50
CA ASN A 114 27.95 19.18 -12.96
C ASN A 114 28.46 20.54 -13.45
#